data_AF-A0A2N0NB52-F1
#
_entry.id   AF-A0A2N0NB52-F1
#
_cell.length_a   1.000
_cell.length_b   1.000
_cell.length_c   1.000
_cell.angle_alpha   90.00
_cell.angle_beta   90.00
_cell.angle_gamma   90.00
#
_symmetry.space_group_name_H-M   'P 1'
#
loop_
_entity.id
_entity.type
_entity.pdbx_description
1 polymer ?
#
loop_
_entity_poly.entity_id
_entity_poly.type
_entity_poly.pdbx_seq_one_letter_code
_entity_poly.pdbx_strand_id
1 'polypeptide(L)'
;MKSCWNPDPKKRPIIKEIRSTFSEWIFRIKNKAEFIQAEENRKKLIESKNIGPVFAEKRHPGAIYTSRPLSALISKCSSIYSSTTISFGKQDSNYISELQDDKDTE
;
A
#
# COMPACT_ATOMS: atom_id res chain seq x y z
N MET A 1 12.10 -8.51 6.82
CA MET A 1 10.87 -7.73 7.10
C MET A 1 10.44 -7.71 8.57
N LYS A 2 10.76 -8.71 9.43
CA LYS A 2 10.37 -8.69 10.85
C LYS A 2 10.78 -7.39 11.58
N SER A 3 11.97 -6.86 11.28
CA SER A 3 12.48 -5.59 11.81
C SER A 3 11.62 -4.38 11.44
N CYS A 4 10.94 -4.39 10.29
CA CYS A 4 10.04 -3.30 9.88
C CYS A 4 8.81 -3.16 10.77
N TRP A 5 8.43 -4.23 11.47
CA TRP A 5 7.27 -4.30 12.36
C TRP A 5 7.62 -4.04 13.82
N ASN A 6 8.80 -3.48 14.11
CA ASN A 6 9.16 -3.16 15.48
C ASN A 6 8.18 -2.12 16.07
N PRO A 7 7.60 -2.34 17.27
CA PRO A 7 6.71 -1.36 17.89
C PRO A 7 7.41 -0.03 18.13
N ASP A 8 8.71 -0.05 18.45
CA ASP A 8 9.54 1.14 18.58
C ASP A 8 9.98 1.64 17.18
N PRO A 9 9.56 2.83 16.73
CA PRO A 9 9.93 3.37 15.42
C PRO A 9 11.44 3.54 15.25
N LYS A 10 12.18 3.81 16.33
CA LYS A 10 13.64 4.03 16.27
C LYS A 10 14.42 2.74 16.00
N LYS A 11 13.79 1.58 16.24
CA LYS A 11 14.37 0.26 15.99
C LYS A 11 13.98 -0.31 14.63
N ARG A 12 13.17 0.41 13.85
CA ARG A 12 12.84 0.02 12.47
C ARG A 12 14.03 0.35 11.56
N PRO A 13 14.25 -0.44 10.51
CA PRO A 13 15.28 -0.14 9.52
C PRO A 13 14.98 1.18 8.80
N ILE A 14 16.02 1.92 8.45
CA ILE A 14 15.87 3.13 7.65
C ILE A 14 15.57 2.79 6.19
N ILE A 15 15.02 3.76 5.45
CA ILE A 15 14.59 3.54 4.05
C ILE A 15 15.73 3.03 3.16
N LYS A 16 16.96 3.50 3.40
CA LYS A 16 18.15 3.07 2.66
C LYS A 16 18.40 1.57 2.81
N GLU A 17 18.30 1.04 4.02
CA GLU A 17 18.50 -0.39 4.31
C GLU A 17 17.41 -1.25 3.68
N ILE A 18 16.16 -0.79 3.73
CA ILE A 18 15.02 -1.47 3.10
C ILE A 18 15.24 -1.54 1.57
N ARG A 19 15.59 -0.41 0.94
CA ARG A 19 15.89 -0.36 -0.50
C ARG A 19 17.03 -1.30 -0.88
N SER A 20 18.12 -1.29 -0.11
CA SER A 20 19.26 -2.19 -0.35
C SER A 20 18.85 -3.65 -0.23
N THR A 21 18.05 -4.01 0.79
CA THR A 21 17.55 -5.37 0.98
C THR A 21 16.74 -5.85 -0.24
N PHE A 22 15.81 -5.03 -0.73
CA PHE A 22 15.04 -5.38 -1.94
C PHE A 22 15.90 -5.49 -3.19
N SER A 23 16.89 -4.59 -3.32
CA SER A 23 17.83 -4.63 -4.44
C SER A 23 18.62 -5.95 -4.43
N GLU A 24 19.03 -6.46 -3.27
CA GLU A 24 19.70 -7.75 -3.18
C GLU A 24 18.79 -8.92 -3.54
N TRP A 25 17.52 -8.90 -3.13
CA TRP A 25 16.56 -9.95 -3.50
C TRP A 25 16.33 -10.00 -5.01
N ILE A 26 16.16 -8.84 -5.65
CA ILE A 26 15.86 -8.74 -7.08
C ILE A 26 17.10 -9.00 -7.93
N PHE A 27 18.18 -8.23 -7.71
CA PHE A 27 19.33 -8.23 -8.61
C PHE A 27 20.34 -9.32 -8.28
N ARG A 28 20.43 -9.75 -7.01
CA ARG A 28 21.34 -10.84 -6.60
C ARG A 28 20.62 -12.17 -6.42
N ILE A 29 19.31 -12.21 -6.69
CA ILE A 29 18.49 -13.43 -6.62
C ILE A 29 18.61 -14.10 -5.23
N LYS A 30 18.85 -13.31 -4.18
CA LYS A 30 18.89 -13.83 -2.81
C LYS A 30 17.52 -14.36 -2.42
N ASN A 31 17.50 -15.46 -1.66
CA ASN A 31 16.30 -16.08 -1.12
C ASN A 31 15.30 -16.61 -2.17
N LYS A 32 15.76 -16.92 -3.38
CA LYS A 32 14.91 -17.44 -4.48
C LYS A 32 14.12 -18.68 -4.08
N ALA A 33 14.74 -19.64 -3.38
CA ALA A 33 14.10 -20.89 -3.01
C ALA A 33 12.94 -20.65 -2.03
N GLU A 34 13.14 -19.77 -1.05
CA GLU A 34 12.14 -19.38 -0.07
C GLU A 34 10.96 -18.66 -0.73
N PHE A 35 11.23 -17.82 -1.74
CA PHE A 35 10.16 -17.19 -2.52
C PHE A 35 9.34 -18.19 -3.34
N ILE A 36 9.99 -19.18 -3.97
CA ILE A 36 9.30 -20.25 -4.71
C ILE A 36 8.41 -21.05 -3.74
N GLN A 37 8.95 -21.48 -2.61
CA GLN A 37 8.21 -22.22 -1.61
C GLN A 37 7.02 -21.41 -1.04
N ALA A 38 7.23 -20.12 -0.77
CA ALA A 38 6.16 -19.23 -0.31
C ALA A 38 5.05 -19.08 -1.35
N GLU A 39 5.41 -18.97 -2.62
CA GLU A 39 4.46 -18.86 -3.73
C GLU A 39 3.64 -20.14 -3.95
N GLU A 40 4.27 -21.32 -3.83
CA GLU A 40 3.55 -22.60 -3.85
C GLU A 40 2.55 -22.72 -2.70
N ASN A 41 2.93 -22.32 -1.48
CA ASN A 41 2.05 -22.30 -0.33
C ASN A 41 0.87 -21.33 -0.54
N ARG A 42 1.13 -20.15 -1.11
CA ARG A 42 0.09 -19.16 -1.45
C ARG A 42 -0.93 -19.76 -2.43
N LYS A 43 -0.47 -20.43 -3.50
CA LYS A 43 -1.35 -21.07 -4.49
C LYS A 43 -2.23 -22.14 -3.85
N LYS A 44 -1.64 -23.06 -3.07
CA LYS A 44 -2.40 -24.10 -2.33
C LYS A 44 -3.47 -23.49 -1.41
N LEU A 45 -3.15 -22.39 -0.74
CA LEU A 45 -4.07 -21.74 0.19
C LEU A 45 -5.24 -21.03 -0.52
N ILE A 46 -5.00 -20.50 -1.73
CA ILE A 46 -6.04 -19.93 -2.60
C ILE A 46 -6.94 -21.03 -3.18
N GLU A 47 -6.35 -22.12 -3.70
CA GLU A 47 -7.08 -23.25 -4.26
C GLU A 47 -7.99 -23.91 -3.22
N SER A 48 -7.50 -24.04 -1.99
CA SER A 48 -8.28 -24.56 -0.86
C SER A 48 -9.34 -23.58 -0.34
N LYS A 49 -9.50 -22.39 -0.95
CA LYS A 49 -10.41 -21.31 -0.54
C LYS A 49 -10.28 -20.91 0.93
N ASN A 50 -9.16 -21.24 1.57
CA ASN A 50 -8.88 -20.91 2.97
C ASN A 50 -8.49 -19.44 3.18
N ILE A 51 -8.47 -18.65 2.10
CA ILE A 51 -8.33 -17.19 2.12
C ILE A 51 -9.56 -16.61 1.45
N GLY A 52 -10.30 -15.79 2.19
CA GLY A 52 -11.47 -15.08 1.70
C GLY A 52 -12.14 -14.31 2.84
N PRO A 53 -13.16 -13.47 2.55
CA PRO A 53 -13.90 -12.72 3.57
C PRO A 53 -14.53 -13.63 4.64
N VAL A 54 -14.70 -14.93 4.35
CA VAL A 54 -15.15 -15.95 5.29
C VAL A 54 -14.12 -16.23 6.41
N PHE A 55 -12.83 -16.01 6.14
CA PHE A 55 -11.71 -16.17 7.08
C PHE A 55 -11.22 -14.84 7.67
N ALA A 56 -11.86 -13.73 7.31
CA ALA A 56 -11.79 -12.51 8.09
C ALA A 56 -12.60 -12.74 9.37
N GLU A 57 -12.02 -13.55 10.26
CA GLU A 57 -12.44 -13.71 11.64
C GLU A 57 -12.72 -12.33 12.25
N LYS A 58 -13.62 -12.30 13.25
CA LYS A 58 -14.04 -11.08 13.96
C LYS A 58 -12.87 -10.11 14.05
N ARG A 59 -13.01 -8.94 13.40
CA ARG A 59 -11.99 -7.89 13.41
C ARG A 59 -11.55 -7.66 14.86
N HIS A 60 -10.25 -7.49 15.06
CA HIS A 60 -9.73 -7.15 16.38
C HIS A 60 -10.53 -5.95 16.95
N PRO A 61 -11.02 -5.98 18.20
CA PRO A 61 -11.89 -4.93 18.74
C PRO A 61 -11.30 -3.52 18.68
N GLY A 62 -9.96 -3.42 18.71
CA GLY A 62 -9.21 -2.16 18.52
C GLY A 62 -8.91 -1.78 17.06
N ALA A 63 -9.46 -2.49 16.07
CA ALA A 63 -9.24 -2.18 14.66
C ALA A 63 -10.03 -0.92 14.26
N ILE A 64 -9.36 0.22 14.26
CA ILE A 64 -9.92 1.51 13.83
C ILE A 64 -10.08 1.62 12.30
N TYR A 65 -9.33 0.82 11.54
CA TYR A 65 -9.42 0.75 10.09
C TYR A 65 -10.35 -0.38 9.67
N THR A 66 -11.64 -0.19 9.92
CA THR A 66 -12.68 -0.96 9.23
C THR A 66 -12.68 -0.57 7.76
N SER A 67 -12.88 -1.54 6.85
CA SER A 67 -13.13 -1.24 5.43
C SER A 67 -14.23 -0.18 5.33
N ARG A 68 -13.88 1.02 4.86
CA ARG A 68 -14.87 2.06 4.54
C ARG A 68 -15.33 1.85 3.10
N PRO A 69 -16.63 1.93 2.79
CA PRO A 69 -17.09 1.85 1.41
C PRO A 69 -16.40 2.91 0.55
N LEU A 70 -15.87 2.51 -0.61
CA LEU A 70 -15.22 3.43 -1.54
C LEU A 70 -16.14 4.58 -1.93
N SER A 71 -17.44 4.30 -2.10
CA SER A 71 -18.48 5.30 -2.36
C SER A 71 -18.54 6.40 -1.30
N ALA A 72 -18.35 6.06 -0.02
CA ALA A 72 -18.34 7.05 1.06
C ALA A 72 -17.10 7.96 1.00
N LEU A 73 -15.94 7.41 0.62
CA LEU A 73 -14.73 8.20 0.39
C LEU A 73 -14.89 9.12 -0.82
N ILE A 74 -15.39 8.59 -1.94
CA ILE A 74 -15.67 9.37 -3.16
C ILE A 74 -16.62 10.52 -2.84
N SER A 75 -17.76 10.23 -2.20
CA SER A 75 -18.74 11.26 -1.82
C SER A 75 -18.15 12.35 -0.94
N LYS A 76 -17.31 11.99 0.05
CA LYS A 76 -16.64 12.97 0.91
C LYS A 76 -15.66 13.85 0.13
N CYS A 77 -14.85 13.27 -0.75
CA CYS A 77 -13.94 14.02 -1.60
C CYS A 77 -14.69 14.97 -2.53
N SER A 78 -15.78 14.50 -3.15
CA SER A 78 -16.63 15.34 -4.01
C SER A 78 -17.30 16.47 -3.23
N SER A 79 -17.76 16.21 -2.01
CA SER A 79 -18.33 17.23 -1.13
C SER A 79 -17.30 18.29 -0.74
N ILE A 80 -16.08 17.88 -0.39
CA ILE A 80 -14.97 18.81 -0.10
C ILE A 80 -14.69 19.66 -1.34
N TYR A 81 -14.48 19.03 -2.50
CA TYR A 81 -14.20 19.72 -3.76
C TYR A 81 -15.30 20.71 -4.14
N SER A 82 -16.57 20.34 -3.96
CA SER A 82 -17.73 21.21 -4.22
C SER A 82 -17.88 22.34 -3.20
N SER A 83 -17.42 22.14 -1.96
CA SER A 83 -17.47 23.15 -0.89
C SER A 83 -16.32 24.14 -0.97
N THR A 84 -15.21 23.76 -1.61
CA THR A 84 -14.11 24.65 -1.95
C THR A 84 -14.44 25.48 -3.20
N THR A 85 -15.23 26.54 -3.05
CA THR A 85 -15.01 27.75 -3.84
C THR A 85 -13.72 28.40 -3.32
N ILE A 86 -12.57 27.79 -3.63
CA ILE A 86 -11.26 28.40 -3.36
C ILE A 86 -11.20 29.66 -4.23
N SER A 87 -11.46 30.82 -3.62
CA SER A 87 -10.83 32.05 -4.09
C SER A 87 -9.34 31.78 -4.03
N PHE A 88 -8.69 31.62 -5.18
CA PHE A 88 -7.26 31.44 -5.29
C PHE A 88 -6.56 32.69 -4.71
N GLY A 89 -6.36 32.71 -3.41
CA GLY A 89 -5.37 33.55 -2.76
C GLY A 89 -4.02 33.03 -3.19
N LYS A 90 -3.30 33.84 -3.98
CA LYS A 90 -1.92 33.59 -4.37
C LYS A 90 -1.09 33.23 -3.13
N GLN A 91 -0.55 32.01 -3.07
CA GLN A 91 0.89 31.77 -2.88
C GLN A 91 1.22 30.26 -2.95
N ASP A 92 2.19 30.01 -3.83
CA ASP A 92 3.17 28.93 -3.86
C ASP A 92 2.68 27.51 -4.22
N SER A 93 2.33 27.39 -5.50
CA SER A 93 2.30 26.14 -6.26
C SER A 93 3.67 25.47 -6.30
N ASN A 94 3.82 24.31 -5.66
CA ASN A 94 4.91 23.35 -5.93
C ASN A 94 4.51 21.91 -5.52
N TYR A 95 3.29 21.46 -5.84
CA TYR A 95 2.91 20.06 -5.63
C TYR A 95 2.10 19.42 -6.77
N ILE A 96 1.97 20.10 -7.92
CA ILE A 96 1.28 19.53 -9.09
C ILE A 96 2.16 19.74 -10.31
N SER A 97 3.21 18.95 -10.42
CA SER A 97 3.94 18.73 -11.67
C SER A 97 4.74 17.44 -11.52
N GLU A 98 4.10 16.30 -11.79
CA GLU A 98 4.69 15.04 -12.27
C GLU A 98 3.63 13.94 -12.27
N LEU A 99 2.57 14.15 -13.04
CA LEU A 99 1.84 13.05 -13.68
C LEU A 99 1.84 13.40 -15.17
N GLN A 100 2.95 13.09 -15.83
CA GLN A 100 3.02 13.08 -17.27
C GLN A 100 2.21 11.87 -17.74
N ASP A 101 1.08 12.13 -18.38
CA ASP A 101 0.32 11.12 -19.10
C ASP A 101 1.12 10.70 -20.34
N ASP A 102 1.79 9.55 -20.28
CA ASP A 102 2.30 8.89 -21.48
C ASP A 102 1.12 8.28 -22.24
N LYS A 103 0.48 9.11 -23.09
CA LYS A 103 -0.35 8.63 -24.19
C LYS A 103 0.51 8.57 -25.45
N ASP A 104 1.06 7.41 -25.73
CA ASP A 104 1.48 7.06 -27.09
C ASP A 104 0.35 6.26 -27.76
N THR A 105 -0.26 6.90 -28.75
CA THR A 105 -1.05 6.25 -29.81
C THR A 105 -0.40 6.64 -31.12
N GLU A 106 0.17 5.66 -31.80
CA GLU A 106 -0.06 5.39 -33.21
C GLU A 106 -0.09 3.88 -33.43
#